data_AF-A0A0Q7T1N4-F1
#
_entry.id   AF-A0A0Q7T1N4-F1
#
_cell.length_a   1.000
_cell.length_b   1.000
_cell.length_c   1.000
_cell.angle_alpha   90.00
_cell.angle_beta   90.00
_cell.angle_gamma   90.00
#
_symmetry.space_group_name_H-M   'P 1'
#
loop_
_entity.id
_entity.type
_entity.pdbx_description
1 polymer ?
#
loop_
_entity_poly.entity_id
_entity_poly.type
_entity_poly.pdbx_seq_one_letter_code
_entity_poly.pdbx_strand_id
1 'polypeptide(L)'
;MARTADFRPAEGHRLDAFVDAAFAFAVSLLIIAGGEPLASFADLTRALMRIPAFLGGFALLVMFWLAHRTWSALEPRRDGRATLLSLAIVFSVLVFVFPLRLLIETAAHFLAVGCRVRV
;
A
#
# COMPACT_ATOMS: atom_id res chain seq x y z
N MET A 1 30.60 22.15 -5.11
CA MET A 1 29.19 21.72 -5.15
C MET A 1 28.71 21.54 -3.72
N ALA A 2 28.15 22.58 -3.13
CA ALA A 2 27.69 22.58 -1.74
C ALA A 2 26.36 21.83 -1.64
N ARG A 3 26.32 20.76 -0.85
CA ARG A 3 25.07 20.12 -0.41
C ARG A 3 24.41 21.09 0.54
N THR A 4 23.42 21.84 0.07
CA THR A 4 22.51 22.60 0.95
C THR A 4 21.86 21.58 1.88
N ALA A 5 22.32 21.52 3.12
CA ALA A 5 21.62 20.80 4.17
C ALA A 5 20.22 21.38 4.24
N ASP A 6 19.24 20.60 3.82
CA ASP A 6 17.84 20.98 3.81
C ASP A 6 17.38 21.12 5.26
N PHE A 7 17.28 22.37 5.74
CA PHE A 7 16.78 22.69 7.08
C PHE A 7 15.25 22.56 7.11
N ARG A 8 14.75 21.33 6.94
CA ARG A 8 13.37 21.01 7.31
C ARG A 8 13.28 20.93 8.84
N PRO A 9 12.28 21.59 9.49
CA PRO A 9 12.07 21.46 10.92
C PRO A 9 11.98 19.98 11.32
N ALA A 10 12.64 19.59 12.42
CA ALA A 10 12.72 18.19 12.85
C ALA A 10 11.34 17.51 12.98
N GLU A 11 10.30 18.26 13.36
CA GLU A 11 8.92 17.79 13.45
C GLU A 11 8.32 17.37 12.11
N GLY A 12 8.65 18.08 11.02
CA GLY A 12 8.27 17.70 9.66
C GLY A 12 8.86 16.35 9.28
N HIS A 13 10.12 16.12 9.63
CA HIS A 13 10.78 14.86 9.33
C HIS A 13 10.21 13.67 10.12
N ARG A 14 9.74 13.91 11.35
CA ARG A 14 9.15 12.88 12.24
C ARG A 14 7.78 12.41 11.77
N LEU A 15 6.91 13.33 11.34
CA LEU A 15 5.59 12.95 10.82
C LEU A 15 5.74 12.19 9.49
N ASP A 16 6.68 12.57 8.62
CA ASP A 16 6.95 11.82 7.38
C ASP A 16 7.46 10.41 7.69
N ALA A 17 8.38 10.30 8.66
CA ALA A 17 8.87 9.00 9.13
C ALA A 17 7.74 8.14 9.74
N PHE A 18 6.79 8.75 10.45
CA PHE A 18 5.62 8.05 10.98
C PHE A 18 4.71 7.53 9.86
N VAL A 19 4.43 8.35 8.84
CA VAL A 19 3.62 7.93 7.68
C VAL A 19 4.33 6.83 6.91
N ASP A 20 5.63 6.96 6.64
CA ASP A 20 6.46 5.95 5.99
C ASP A 20 6.42 4.61 6.77
N ALA A 21 6.54 4.67 8.10
CA ALA A 21 6.42 3.50 8.96
C ALA A 21 5.01 2.86 8.92
N ALA A 22 3.96 3.67 8.86
CA ALA A 22 2.59 3.17 8.76
C ALA A 22 2.30 2.49 7.42
N PHE A 23 2.85 3.01 6.31
CA PHE A 23 2.77 2.35 5.00
C PHE A 23 3.54 1.02 5.00
N ALA A 24 4.75 0.98 5.57
CA ALA A 24 5.50 -0.26 5.72
C ALA A 24 4.73 -1.29 6.56
N PHE A 25 4.08 -0.86 7.63
CA PHE A 25 3.21 -1.70 8.45
C PHE A 25 1.99 -2.22 7.67
N ALA A 26 1.35 -1.37 6.85
CA ALA A 26 0.24 -1.77 6.01
C ALA A 26 0.63 -2.84 4.97
N VAL A 27 1.84 -2.75 4.40
CA VAL A 27 2.39 -3.79 3.52
C VAL A 27 2.55 -5.12 4.28
N SER A 28 3.04 -5.09 5.52
CA SER A 28 3.14 -6.28 6.36
C SER A 28 1.77 -6.91 6.64
N LEU A 29 0.76 -6.09 6.95
CA LEU A 29 -0.62 -6.57 7.14
C LEU A 29 -1.20 -7.18 5.86
N LEU A 30 -0.89 -6.60 4.69
CA LEU A 30 -1.30 -7.15 3.40
C LEU A 30 -0.72 -8.56 3.18
N ILE A 31 0.56 -8.77 3.52
CA ILE A 31 1.22 -10.08 3.43
C ILE A 31 0.56 -11.08 4.37
N ILE A 32 0.40 -10.71 5.64
CA ILE A 32 -0.16 -11.60 6.67
C ILE A 32 -1.62 -11.97 6.35
N ALA A 33 -2.43 -11.01 5.90
CA ALA A 33 -3.81 -11.27 5.48
C ALA A 33 -3.90 -12.21 4.26
N GLY A 34 -2.82 -12.34 3.47
CA GLY A 34 -2.74 -13.23 2.32
C GLY A 34 -2.36 -14.67 2.65
N GLY A 35 -1.81 -14.92 3.84
CA GLY A 35 -1.32 -16.23 4.24
C GLY A 35 -2.46 -17.22 4.52
N GLU A 36 -2.59 -18.24 3.68
CA GLU A 36 -3.43 -19.42 3.95
C GLU A 36 -2.52 -20.58 4.39
N PRO A 37 -2.98 -21.47 5.29
CA PRO A 37 -2.23 -22.67 5.65
C PRO A 37 -1.96 -23.57 4.44
N LEU A 38 -0.70 -23.89 4.18
CA LEU A 38 -0.29 -24.80 3.10
C LEU A 38 -0.32 -26.25 3.62
N ALA A 39 -1.36 -27.00 3.29
CA ALA A 39 -1.51 -28.40 3.71
C ALA A 39 -1.18 -29.42 2.59
N SER A 40 -1.13 -28.97 1.33
CA SER A 40 -0.88 -29.82 0.16
C SER A 40 -0.22 -29.07 -1.00
N PHE A 41 0.32 -29.82 -1.98
CA PHE A 41 0.89 -29.23 -3.20
C PHE A 41 -0.14 -28.46 -4.04
N ALA A 42 -1.42 -28.88 -3.99
CA ALA A 42 -2.51 -28.15 -4.62
C ALA A 42 -2.74 -26.76 -3.96
N ASP A 43 -2.48 -26.63 -2.66
CA ASP A 43 -2.58 -25.35 -1.95
C ASP A 43 -1.45 -24.40 -2.34
N LEU A 44 -0.25 -24.92 -2.58
CA LEU A 44 0.88 -24.12 -3.09
C LEU A 44 0.55 -23.49 -4.45
N THR A 45 -0.04 -24.28 -5.36
CA THR A 45 -0.43 -23.78 -6.68
C THR A 45 -1.51 -22.71 -6.57
N ARG A 46 -2.50 -22.90 -5.68
CA ARG A 46 -3.52 -21.88 -5.39
C ARG A 46 -2.93 -20.61 -4.78
N ALA A 47 -1.95 -20.74 -3.90
CA ALA A 47 -1.24 -19.59 -3.31
C ALA A 47 -0.45 -18.80 -4.38
N LEU A 48 0.25 -19.49 -5.29
CA LEU A 48 0.95 -18.86 -6.41
C LEU A 48 0.00 -18.06 -7.32
N MET A 49 -1.20 -18.59 -7.58
CA MET A 49 -2.20 -17.89 -8.41
C MET A 49 -2.77 -16.61 -7.75
N ARG A 50 -2.55 -16.41 -6.44
CA ARG A 50 -2.95 -15.18 -5.72
C ARG A 50 -1.88 -14.08 -5.76
N ILE A 51 -0.66 -14.39 -6.21
CA ILE A 51 0.44 -13.42 -6.32
C ILE A 51 0.07 -12.18 -7.15
N PRO A 52 -0.60 -12.29 -8.32
CA PRO A 52 -0.98 -11.12 -9.10
C PRO A 52 -1.95 -10.20 -8.35
N ALA A 53 -2.86 -10.76 -7.56
CA ALA A 53 -3.80 -9.96 -6.78
C ALA A 53 -3.12 -9.30 -5.58
N PHE A 54 -2.18 -10.00 -4.91
CA PHE A 54 -1.30 -9.41 -3.92
C PHE A 54 -0.48 -8.25 -4.50
N LEU A 55 0.09 -8.43 -5.70
CA LEU A 55 0.85 -7.40 -6.41
C LEU A 55 0.00 -6.18 -6.71
N GLY A 56 -1.28 -6.36 -7.07
CA GLY A 56 -2.21 -5.26 -7.27
C GLY A 56 -2.49 -4.47 -5.98
N GLY A 57 -2.71 -5.15 -4.86
CA GLY A 57 -2.85 -4.50 -3.54
C GLY A 57 -1.58 -3.75 -3.13
N PHE A 58 -0.41 -4.34 -3.37
CA PHE A 58 0.89 -3.71 -3.13
C PHE A 58 1.10 -2.47 -4.01
N ALA A 59 0.76 -2.55 -5.30
CA ALA A 59 0.90 -1.43 -6.23
C ALA A 59 0.04 -0.22 -5.81
N LEU A 60 -1.18 -0.47 -5.29
CA LEU A 60 -2.03 0.58 -4.74
C LEU A 60 -1.40 1.24 -3.51
N LEU A 61 -0.89 0.44 -2.56
CA LEU A 61 -0.18 0.96 -1.39
C LEU A 61 0.99 1.87 -1.79
N VAL A 62 1.81 1.42 -2.75
CA VAL A 62 2.94 2.19 -3.27
C VAL A 62 2.48 3.47 -3.98
N MET A 63 1.38 3.42 -4.74
CA MET A 63 0.82 4.61 -5.40
C MET A 63 0.43 5.68 -4.39
N PHE A 64 -0.31 5.32 -3.33
CA PHE A 64 -0.68 6.25 -2.27
C PHE A 64 0.54 6.78 -1.52
N TRP A 65 1.53 5.93 -1.27
CA TRP A 65 2.79 6.32 -0.64
C TRP A 65 3.54 7.36 -1.48
N LEU A 66 3.69 7.13 -2.79
CA LEU A 66 4.34 8.08 -3.72
C LEU A 66 3.59 9.40 -3.81
N ALA A 67 2.25 9.37 -3.84
CA ALA A 67 1.42 10.57 -3.85
C ALA A 67 1.62 11.39 -2.56
N HIS A 68 1.64 10.73 -1.40
CA HIS A 68 1.89 11.38 -0.12
C HIS A 68 3.31 11.98 -0.04
N ARG A 69 4.33 11.23 -0.47
CA ARG A 69 5.72 11.71 -0.53
C ARG A 69 5.87 12.94 -1.42
N THR A 70 5.21 12.94 -2.58
CA THR A 70 5.22 14.07 -3.51
C THR A 70 4.52 15.29 -2.91
N TRP A 71 3.36 15.08 -2.28
CA TRP A 71 2.64 16.15 -1.58
C TRP A 71 3.44 16.72 -0.40
N SER A 72 4.05 15.87 0.44
CA SER A 72 4.90 16.30 1.56
C SER A 72 6.11 17.12 1.08
N ALA A 73 6.68 16.77 -0.08
CA ALA A 73 7.77 17.54 -0.67
C ALA A 73 7.34 18.93 -1.17
N LEU A 74 6.08 19.07 -1.62
CA LEU A 74 5.50 20.30 -2.18
C LEU A 74 4.92 21.25 -1.11
N GLU A 75 4.59 20.76 0.08
CA GLU A 75 4.01 21.56 1.18
C GLU A 75 4.97 21.64 2.38
N PRO A 76 5.89 22.64 2.42
CA PRO A 76 6.82 22.81 3.53
C PRO A 76 6.15 23.25 4.83
N ARG A 77 4.91 23.75 4.78
CA ARG A 77 4.20 24.27 5.96
C ARG A 77 3.54 23.13 6.73
N ARG A 78 4.14 22.80 7.87
CA ARG A 78 3.60 21.84 8.85
C ARG A 78 2.60 22.52 9.79
N ASP A 79 1.40 22.79 9.27
CA ASP A 79 0.26 23.24 10.07
C ASP A 79 -0.54 22.03 10.59
N GLY A 80 -1.36 22.19 11.63
CA GLY A 80 -2.19 21.10 12.17
C GLY A 80 -3.10 20.41 11.13
N ARG A 81 -3.47 21.12 10.06
CA ARG A 81 -4.20 20.57 8.90
C ARG A 81 -3.37 19.56 8.10
N ALA A 82 -2.07 19.81 7.92
CA ALA A 82 -1.16 18.89 7.22
C ALA A 82 -0.98 17.58 8.00
N THR A 83 -0.90 17.69 9.34
CA THR A 83 -0.89 16.53 10.24
C THR A 83 -2.18 15.73 10.12
N LEU A 84 -3.34 16.38 10.21
CA LEU A 84 -4.63 15.69 10.10
C LEU A 84 -4.81 15.01 8.74
N LEU A 85 -4.38 15.64 7.64
CA LEU A 85 -4.43 15.03 6.31
C LEU A 85 -3.52 13.79 6.21
N SER A 86 -2.31 13.87 6.78
CA SER A 86 -1.36 12.76 6.80
C SER A 86 -1.91 11.55 7.57
N LEU A 87 -2.49 11.80 8.76
CA LEU A 87 -3.17 10.78 9.54
C LEU A 87 -4.42 10.22 8.83
N ALA A 88 -5.19 11.07 8.15
CA ALA A 88 -6.37 10.64 7.39
C ALA A 88 -5.99 9.72 6.22
N ILE A 89 -4.88 9.99 5.52
CA ILE A 89 -4.37 9.12 4.46
C ILE A 89 -3.94 7.77 5.04
N VAL A 90 -3.17 7.76 6.13
CA VAL A 90 -2.75 6.52 6.81
C VAL A 90 -3.97 5.69 7.24
N PHE A 91 -4.95 6.33 7.87
CA PHE A 91 -6.19 5.68 8.29
C PHE A 91 -6.95 5.10 7.10
N SER A 92 -7.09 5.89 6.02
CA SER A 92 -7.75 5.43 4.80
C SER A 92 -7.04 4.22 4.20
N VAL A 93 -5.71 4.27 4.10
CA VAL A 93 -4.92 3.16 3.58
C VAL A 93 -5.13 1.89 4.40
N LEU A 94 -5.11 1.97 5.73
CA LEU A 94 -5.33 0.83 6.62
C LEU A 94 -6.74 0.23 6.47
N VAL A 95 -7.77 1.06 6.35
CA VAL A 95 -9.17 0.61 6.20
C VAL A 95 -9.42 0.03 4.80
N PHE A 96 -8.89 0.68 3.76
CA PHE A 96 -9.18 0.32 2.37
C PHE A 96 -8.24 -0.71 1.77
N VAL A 97 -7.15 -1.09 2.44
CA VAL A 97 -6.21 -2.11 1.94
C VAL A 97 -6.90 -3.43 1.64
N PHE A 98 -7.78 -3.87 2.53
CA PHE A 98 -8.45 -5.16 2.43
C PHE A 98 -9.59 -5.14 1.40
N PRO A 99 -10.50 -4.15 1.39
CA PRO A 99 -11.48 -3.98 0.33
C PRO A 99 -10.88 -3.90 -1.08
N LEU A 100 -9.80 -3.13 -1.25
CA LEU A 100 -9.14 -2.99 -2.55
C LEU A 100 -8.50 -4.30 -3.01
N ARG A 101 -7.87 -5.04 -2.09
CA ARG A 101 -7.33 -6.36 -2.39
C ARG A 101 -8.43 -7.31 -2.87
N LEU A 102 -9.57 -7.38 -2.17
CA LEU A 102 -10.69 -8.23 -2.57
C LEU A 102 -11.24 -7.85 -3.95
N LEU A 103 -11.27 -6.56 -4.27
CA LEU A 103 -11.73 -6.08 -5.57
C LEU A 103 -10.78 -6.53 -6.70
N ILE A 104 -9.47 -6.47 -6.48
CA ILE A 104 -8.46 -6.96 -7.43
C ILE A 104 -8.49 -8.49 -7.54
N GLU A 105 -8.64 -9.21 -6.43
CA GLU A 105 -8.80 -10.67 -6.43
C GLU A 105 -10.04 -11.08 -7.26
N THR A 106 -11.17 -10.38 -7.05
CA THR A 106 -12.40 -10.61 -7.80
C THR A 106 -12.22 -10.29 -9.29
N ALA A 107 -11.58 -9.18 -9.63
CA ALA A 107 -11.31 -8.80 -11.01
C ALA A 107 -10.37 -9.81 -11.71
N ALA A 108 -9.30 -10.24 -11.04
CA ALA A 108 -8.36 -11.23 -11.55
C ALA A 108 -9.04 -12.59 -11.78
N HIS A 109 -9.91 -13.02 -10.85
CA HIS A 109 -10.71 -14.22 -11.02
C HIS A 109 -11.66 -14.10 -12.23
N PHE A 110 -12.33 -12.96 -12.39
CA PHE A 110 -13.22 -12.71 -13.53
C PHE A 110 -12.49 -12.76 -14.87
N LEU A 111 -11.31 -12.15 -14.96
CA LEU A 111 -10.46 -12.19 -16.15
C LEU A 111 -9.95 -13.62 -16.46
N ALA A 112 -9.57 -14.37 -15.42
CA ALA A 112 -9.12 -15.75 -15.57
C ALA A 112 -10.24 -16.70 -16.03
N VAL A 113 -11.46 -16.55 -15.50
CA VAL A 113 -12.64 -17.35 -15.91
C VAL A 113 -13.11 -16.96 -17.31
N GLY A 114 -13.09 -15.68 -17.66
CA GLY A 114 -13.42 -15.21 -19.02
C GLY A 114 -12.49 -15.78 -20.10
N CYS A 115 -11.22 -16.04 -19.77
CA CYS A 115 -10.27 -16.70 -20.65
C CYS A 115 -10.57 -18.21 -20.82
N ARG A 116 -11.13 -18.86 -19.79
CA ARG A 116 -11.41 -20.31 -19.76
C ARG A 116 -12.68 -20.73 -20.51
N VAL A 117 -13.63 -19.81 -20.72
CA VAL A 117 -14.91 -20.06 -21.43
C VAL A 117 -14.76 -19.91 -22.96
N ARG A 118 -13.61 -19.41 -23.44
CA ARG A 118 -13.38 -19.11 -24.86
C ARG A 118 -12.54 -20.14 -25.63
N VAL A 119 -12.22 -21.27 -25.00
CA VAL A 119 -11.47 -22.40 -25.58
C VAL A 119 -12.34 -23.64 -25.50
#